data_AF-A0A965VGU3-F1
#
_entry.id   AF-A0A965VGU3-F1
#
_cell.length_a   1.000
_cell.length_b   1.000
_cell.length_c   1.000
_cell.angle_alpha   90.00
_cell.angle_beta   90.00
_cell.angle_gamma   90.00
#
_symmetry.space_group_name_H-M   'P 1'
#
loop_
_entity.id
_entity.type
_entity.pdbx_description
1 polymer ?
#
loop_
_entity_poly.entity_id
_entity_poly.type
_entity_poly.pdbx_seq_one_letter_code
_entity_poly.pdbx_strand_id
1 'polypeptide(L)' 'MAVPKKKTSKGKRNQRHATWKGKAAVAAQKALSIGKAVLSGRAQGFVYPVAEEDGDEA' A
#
# COMPACT_ATOMS: atom_id res chain seq x y z
N MET A 1 -28.14 -23.51 -2.16
CA MET A 1 -27.19 -22.40 -2.35
C MET A 1 -27.49 -21.69 -3.66
N ALA A 2 -27.36 -20.37 -3.69
CA ALA A 2 -27.59 -19.61 -4.92
C ALA A 2 -26.47 -19.89 -5.94
N VAL A 3 -26.86 -20.22 -7.18
CA VAL A 3 -25.93 -20.45 -8.30
C VAL A 3 -26.17 -19.42 -9.41
N PRO A 4 -25.10 -18.92 -10.06
CA PRO A 4 -25.26 -17.97 -11.15
C PRO A 4 -25.90 -18.65 -12.35
N LYS A 5 -27.05 -18.13 -12.80
CA LYS A 5 -27.76 -18.67 -13.96
C LYS A 5 -26.97 -18.55 -15.27
N LYS A 6 -26.11 -17.53 -15.38
CA LYS A 6 -25.28 -17.22 -16.54
C LYS A 6 -23.92 -16.68 -16.11
N LYS A 7 -22.91 -16.86 -16.98
CA LYS A 7 -21.58 -16.28 -16.77
C LYS A 7 -21.64 -14.75 -16.85
N THR A 8 -20.90 -14.10 -15.96
CA THR A 8 -20.68 -12.65 -16.01
C THR A 8 -19.97 -12.25 -17.31
N SER A 9 -20.39 -11.15 -17.94
CA SER A 9 -19.74 -10.64 -19.16
C SER A 9 -18.25 -10.33 -18.92
N LYS A 10 -17.44 -10.39 -19.98
CA LYS A 10 -16.01 -10.07 -19.92
C LYS A 10 -15.77 -8.68 -19.32
N GLY A 11 -16.57 -7.69 -19.72
CA GLY A 11 -16.51 -6.31 -19.20
C GLY A 11 -16.73 -6.22 -17.70
N LYS A 12 -17.81 -6.81 -17.18
CA LYS A 12 -18.11 -6.80 -15.73
C LYS A 12 -17.06 -7.53 -14.90
N ARG A 13 -16.48 -8.62 -15.41
CA ARG A 13 -15.36 -9.32 -14.76
C ARG A 13 -14.10 -8.45 -14.71
N ASN A 14 -13.75 -7.85 -15.84
CA ASN A 14 -12.53 -7.03 -15.95
C ASN A 14 -12.63 -5.76 -15.09
N GLN A 15 -13.81 -5.14 -14.97
CA GLN A 15 -14.04 -4.00 -14.08
C GLN A 15 -13.73 -4.34 -12.61
N ARG A 16 -14.24 -5.47 -12.11
CA ARG A 16 -13.94 -5.92 -10.72
C ARG A 16 -12.45 -6.17 -10.51
N HIS A 17 -11.79 -6.76 -11.51
CA HIS A 17 -10.36 -7.01 -11.47
C HIS A 17 -9.54 -5.70 -11.48
N ALA A 18 -9.98 -4.69 -12.25
CA ALA A 18 -9.37 -3.37 -12.24
C ALA A 18 -9.51 -2.69 -10.86
N THR A 19 -10.68 -2.79 -10.22
CA THR A 19 -10.87 -2.30 -8.84
C THR A 19 -9.92 -2.97 -7.85
N TRP A 20 -9.71 -4.28 -7.98
CA TRP A 20 -8.74 -5.00 -7.13
C TRP A 20 -7.30 -4.49 -7.35
N LYS A 21 -6.88 -4.30 -8.61
CA LYS A 21 -5.57 -3.72 -8.96
C LYS A 21 -5.42 -2.27 -8.50
N GLY A 22 -6.49 -1.47 -8.55
CA GLY A 22 -6.48 -0.07 -8.12
C GLY A 22 -6.11 0.10 -6.63
N LYS A 23 -6.43 -0.87 -5.78
CA LYS A 23 -6.03 -0.85 -4.36
C LYS A 23 -4.51 -0.83 -4.19
N ALA A 24 -3.77 -1.55 -5.04
CA ALA A 24 -2.32 -1.57 -4.99
C ALA A 24 -1.70 -0.21 -5.33
N ALA A 25 -2.26 0.50 -6.32
CA ALA A 25 -1.81 1.85 -6.67
C ALA A 25 -1.97 2.83 -5.51
N VAL A 26 -3.11 2.79 -4.80
CA VAL A 26 -3.35 3.63 -3.62
C VAL A 26 -2.37 3.29 -2.50
N ALA A 27 -2.09 2.01 -2.26
CA ALA A 27 -1.10 1.59 -1.26
C ALA A 27 0.31 2.08 -1.61
N ALA A 28 0.71 1.97 -2.88
CA ALA A 28 2.02 2.45 -3.36
C ALA A 28 2.19 3.96 -3.16
N GLN A 29 1.16 4.76 -3.48
CA GLN A 29 1.19 6.21 -3.27
C GLN A 29 1.38 6.57 -1.79
N LYS A 30 0.65 5.89 -0.89
CA LYS A 30 0.80 6.08 0.56
C LYS A 30 2.20 5.69 1.04
N ALA A 31 2.71 4.54 0.61
CA ALA A 31 4.05 4.07 0.98
C ALA A 31 5.15 5.05 0.56
N LEU A 32 5.07 5.57 -0.67
CA LEU A 32 6.01 6.58 -1.18
C LEU A 32 5.96 7.87 -0.36
N SER A 33 4.76 8.36 -0.05
CA SER A 33 4.57 9.55 0.79
C SER A 33 5.17 9.35 2.19
N ILE A 34 4.96 8.19 2.79
CA ILE A 34 5.51 7.84 4.10
C ILE A 34 7.04 7.78 4.02
N GLY A 35 7.61 7.06 3.06
CA GLY A 35 9.07 6.96 2.89
C GLY A 35 9.75 8.31 2.76
N LYS A 36 9.18 9.24 1.98
CA LYS A 36 9.69 10.62 1.88
C LYS A 36 9.63 11.37 3.21
N ALA A 37 8.54 11.23 3.96
CA ALA A 37 8.38 11.88 5.26
C ALA A 37 9.43 11.36 6.27
N VAL A 38 9.69 10.05 6.26
CA VAL A 38 10.71 9.42 7.10
C VAL A 38 12.11 9.92 6.75
N LEU A 39 12.48 9.90 5.46
CA LEU A 39 13.81 10.33 5.01
C LEU A 39 14.08 11.82 5.29
N SER A 40 13.04 12.65 5.34
CA SER A 40 13.19 14.08 5.63
C SER A 40 13.48 14.41 7.09
N GLY A 41 13.35 13.46 8.02
CA GLY A 41 13.56 13.66 9.46
C GLY A 41 12.60 14.62 10.16
N ARG A 42 11.64 15.21 9.43
CA ARG A 42 10.72 16.24 9.94
C ARG A 42 9.43 15.65 10.54
N ALA A 43 9.15 14.37 10.29
CA ALA A 43 7.94 13.70 10.74
C ALA A 43 8.09 13.20 12.19
N GLN A 44 7.38 13.85 13.12
CA GLN A 44 7.44 13.55 14.57
C GLN A 44 6.49 12.42 15.02
N GLY A 45 5.76 11.80 14.09
CA GLY A 45 4.72 10.79 14.40
C GLY A 45 5.18 9.34 14.31
N PHE A 46 6.43 9.07 13.94
CA PHE A 46 6.97 7.72 13.82
C PHE A 46 7.90 7.41 14.99
N VAL A 47 7.63 6.32 15.71
CA VAL A 47 8.51 5.80 16.76
C VAL A 47 9.18 4.55 16.22
N TYR A 48 10.50 4.60 16.07
CA TYR A 48 11.31 3.45 15.67
C TYR A 48 11.86 2.81 16.94
N PRO A 49 11.54 1.53 17.24
CA PRO A 49 12.27 0.80 18.25
C PRO A 49 13.67 0.52 17.69
N VAL A 50 14.60 1.44 17.96
CA VAL A 50 16.01 1.22 17.65
C VAL A 50 16.49 0.22 18.71
N ALA A 51 16.83 -1.00 18.33
CA ALA A 51 17.71 -1.81 19.16
C ALA A 51 19.04 -1.05 19.18
N GLU A 52 19.48 -0.63 20.36
CA GLU A 52 20.79 0.00 20.50
C GLU A 52 21.86 -0.98 20.03
N GLU A 53 22.32 -0.83 18.80
CA GLU A 53 23.63 -1.29 18.34
C GLU A 53 24.27 -0.11 17.61
N ASP A 54 25.15 0.53 18.38
CA ASP A 54 26.45 1.11 18.02
C ASP A 54 26.55 2.10 16.86
N GLY A 55 27.07 3.27 17.21
CA GLY A 55 27.27 4.39 16.30
C GLY A 55 28.32 4.14 15.21
N ASP A 56 28.17 4.91 14.13
CA ASP A 56 29.27 5.38 13.31
C ASP A 56 28.94 6.81 12.82
N GLU A 57 30.01 7.57 12.69
CA GLU A 57 30.17 9.02 12.81
C GLU A 57 29.69 9.88 11.62
N ALA A 58 29.63 11.19 11.93
CA ALA A 58 29.79 12.39 11.07
C ALA A 58 28.62 12.87 10.19
#